data_AF-A0A8X6U8A4-F1
#
_entry.id   AF-A0A8X6U8A4-F1
#
_cell.length_a   1.000
_cell.length_b   1.000
_cell.length_c   1.000
_cell.angle_alpha   90.00
_cell.angle_beta   90.00
_cell.angle_gamma   90.00
#
_symmetry.space_group_name_H-M   'P 1'
#
loop_
_entity.id
_entity.type
_entity.pdbx_description
1 polymer ?
#
loop_
_entity_poly.entity_id
_entity_poly.type
_entity_poly.pdbx_seq_one_letter_code
_entity_poly.pdbx_strand_id
1 'polypeptide(L)' 'MVNSRVNITFDSETSQHLIELAKATKQSVQELTGKLVKEAIELEAEDIAFSKIIRELSDDDAEEVEDSEDIWK' A
#
# COMPACT_ATOMS: atom_id res chain seq x y z
N MET A 1 15.85 -8.83 16.45
CA MET A 1 14.46 -8.48 16.08
C MET A 1 13.69 -8.18 17.34
N VAL A 2 13.20 -6.95 17.50
CA VAL A 2 12.31 -6.62 18.61
C VAL A 2 11.03 -7.42 18.39
N ASN A 3 10.73 -8.38 19.27
CA ASN A 3 9.42 -9.03 19.31
C ASN A 3 8.41 -8.03 19.86
N SER A 4 8.06 -7.05 19.04
CA SER A 4 7.00 -6.08 19.31
C SER A 4 5.68 -6.80 19.08
N ARG A 5 5.07 -7.31 20.16
CA ARG A 5 3.70 -7.81 20.09
C ARG A 5 2.77 -6.60 19.98
N VAL A 6 2.32 -6.32 18.76
CA VAL A 6 1.28 -5.30 18.50
C VAL A 6 -0.07 -5.93 18.81
N ASN A 7 -0.93 -5.19 19.52
CA ASN A 7 -2.34 -5.56 19.71
C ASN A 7 -3.20 -4.61 18.88
N ILE A 8 -4.07 -5.19 18.06
CA ILE A 8 -5.00 -4.47 17.19
C ILE A 8 -6.40 -4.89 17.61
N THR A 9 -7.26 -3.91 17.87
CA THR A 9 -8.68 -4.14 18.14
C THR A 9 -9.47 -3.51 17.01
N PHE A 10 -10.41 -4.28 16.45
CA PHE A 10 -11.33 -3.82 15.43
C PHE A 10 -12.63 -3.33 16.05
N ASP A 11 -13.32 -2.42 15.37
CA ASP A 11 -14.69 -2.08 15.73
C ASP A 11 -15.63 -3.28 15.56
N SER A 12 -16.88 -3.14 16.00
CA SER A 12 -17.86 -4.21 16.00
C SER A 12 -18.23 -4.69 14.59
N GLU A 13 -18.35 -3.77 13.63
CA GLU A 13 -18.78 -4.06 12.27
C GLU A 13 -17.67 -4.82 11.53
N THR A 14 -16.44 -4.30 11.59
CA THR A 14 -15.25 -4.96 11.04
C THR A 14 -15.03 -6.33 11.66
N SER A 15 -15.19 -6.46 12.97
CA SER A 15 -15.07 -7.75 13.67
C SER A 15 -16.11 -8.76 13.18
N GLN A 16 -17.35 -8.33 12.96
CA GLN A 16 -18.41 -9.19 12.45
C GLN A 16 -18.11 -9.68 11.04
N HIS A 17 -17.68 -8.78 10.14
CA HIS A 17 -17.30 -9.15 8.78
C HIS A 17 -16.12 -10.14 8.75
N LEU A 18 -15.10 -9.94 9.60
CA LEU A 18 -13.99 -10.88 9.74
C LEU A 18 -14.46 -12.27 10.20
N ILE A 19 -15.39 -12.33 11.15
CA ILE A 19 -15.96 -13.58 11.65
C ILE A 19 -16.76 -14.30 10.55
N GLU A 20 -17.58 -13.58 9.80
CA GLU A 20 -18.36 -14.14 8.69
C GLU A 20 -17.46 -14.66 7.57
N LEU A 21 -16.42 -13.92 7.22
CA LEU A 21 -15.43 -14.32 6.22
C LEU A 21 -14.61 -15.54 6.68
N ALA A 22 -14.22 -15.59 7.95
CA ALA A 22 -13.54 -16.74 8.54
C ALA A 22 -14.40 -18.00 8.47
N LYS A 23 -15.70 -17.89 8.76
CA LYS A 23 -16.66 -18.99 8.60
C LYS A 23 -16.77 -19.45 7.15
N ALA A 24 -16.91 -18.52 6.20
CA ALA A 24 -17.05 -18.82 4.78
C ALA A 24 -15.81 -19.53 4.22
N THR A 25 -14.62 -19.11 4.65
CA THR A 25 -13.32 -19.65 4.22
C THR A 25 -12.88 -20.88 5.02
N LYS A 26 -13.61 -21.24 6.09
CA LYS A 26 -13.27 -22.32 7.03
C LYS A 26 -11.90 -22.15 7.68
N GLN A 27 -11.52 -20.91 7.96
CA GLN A 27 -10.27 -20.54 8.63
C GLN A 27 -10.54 -20.03 10.04
N SER A 28 -9.52 -20.04 10.90
CA SER A 28 -9.60 -19.29 12.15
C SER A 28 -9.55 -17.79 11.86
N VAL A 29 -10.23 -16.97 12.68
CA VAL A 29 -10.19 -15.50 12.54
C VAL A 29 -8.75 -14.99 12.62
N GLN A 30 -7.92 -15.58 13.48
CA GLN A 30 -6.52 -15.19 13.64
C GLN A 30 -5.69 -15.46 12.38
N GLU A 31 -5.82 -16.65 11.78
CA GLU A 31 -5.11 -17.02 10.56
C GLU A 31 -5.52 -16.14 9.38
N LEU A 32 -6.84 -15.98 9.18
CA LEU A 32 -7.37 -15.13 8.12
C LEU A 32 -6.92 -13.68 8.28
N THR A 33 -7.04 -13.11 9.49
CA THR A 33 -6.62 -11.74 9.77
C THR A 33 -5.12 -11.56 9.53
N GLY A 34 -4.29 -12.52 9.97
CA GLY A 34 -2.84 -12.47 9.75
C GLY A 34 -2.49 -12.45 8.26
N LYS A 35 -3.18 -13.26 7.44
CA LYS A 35 -3.01 -13.26 5.99
C LYS A 35 -3.42 -11.92 5.37
N LEU A 36 -4.63 -11.44 5.66
CA LEU A 36 -5.16 -10.19 5.09
C LEU A 36 -4.31 -8.98 5.46
N VAL A 37 -3.88 -8.88 6.73
CA VAL A 37 -3.03 -7.78 7.19
C VAL A 37 -1.67 -7.82 6.49
N LYS A 38 -1.10 -9.01 6.26
CA LYS A 38 0.16 -9.14 5.53
C LYS A 38 0.02 -8.67 4.08
N GLU A 39 -1.02 -9.12 3.38
CA GLU A 39 -1.29 -8.71 1.99
C GLU A 39 -1.51 -7.19 1.90
N ALA A 40 -2.26 -6.60 2.84
CA ALA A 40 -2.48 -5.16 2.89
C ALA A 40 -1.18 -4.36 3.13
N ILE A 41 -0.28 -4.85 3.99
CA ILE A 41 1.02 -4.21 4.23
C ILE A 41 1.91 -4.27 2.98
N GLU A 42 1.91 -5.40 2.27
CA GLU A 42 2.68 -5.55 1.03
C GLU A 42 2.17 -4.58 -0.06
N LEU A 43 0.84 -4.48 -0.23
CA LEU A 43 0.23 -3.53 -1.17
C LEU A 43 0.54 -2.07 -0.81
N GLU A 44 0.44 -1.69 0.47
CA GLU A 44 0.77 -0.33 0.93
C GLU A 44 2.26 -0.01 0.68
N ALA A 45 3.15 -0.98 0.92
CA ALA A 45 4.57 -0.80 0.67
C ALA A 45 4.87 -0.61 -0.83
N GLU A 46 4.18 -1.34 -1.70
CA GLU A 46 4.27 -1.18 -3.15
C GLU A 46 3.76 0.20 -3.59
N ASP A 47 2.60 0.66 -3.10
CA ASP A 47 2.04 1.97 -3.44
C ASP A 47 2.95 3.13 -3.03
N ILE A 48 3.55 3.04 -1.85
CA ILE A 48 4.57 4.00 -1.38
C ILE A 48 5.79 4.00 -2.29
N ALA A 49 6.24 2.83 -2.76
CA ALA A 49 7.38 2.73 -3.65
C ALA A 49 7.07 3.32 -5.04
N PHE A 50 5.91 3.02 -5.61
CA PHE A 50 5.45 3.60 -6.88
C PHE A 50 5.31 5.11 -6.80
N SER A 51 4.71 5.63 -5.71
CA SER A 51 4.58 7.07 -5.49
C SER A 51 5.92 7.79 -5.44
N LYS A 52 6.97 7.17 -4.88
CA LYS A 52 8.33 7.72 -4.88
C LYS A 52 8.91 7.78 -6.29
N ILE A 53 8.77 6.71 -7.08
CA ILE A 53 9.25 6.66 -8.46
C ILE A 53 8.58 7.74 -9.31
N ILE A 54 7.24 7.90 -9.19
CA ILE A 54 6.51 8.94 -9.94
C ILE A 54 7.00 10.33 -9.56
N ARG A 55 7.22 10.60 -8.27
CA ARG A 55 7.74 11.89 -7.82
C ARG A 55 9.15 12.15 -8.38
N GLU A 56 10.04 11.16 -8.30
CA GLU A 56 11.41 11.28 -8.84
C GLU A 56 11.40 11.53 -10.36
N LEU A 57 10.54 10.82 -11.11
CA LEU A 57 10.38 11.07 -12.54
C LEU A 57 9.76 12.44 -12.85
N SER A 58 8.81 12.91 -12.05
CA SER A 58 8.20 14.23 -12.22
C SER A 58 9.14 15.36 -11.85
N ASP A 59 10.09 15.12 -10.95
CA ASP A 59 11.13 16.09 -10.57
C ASP A 59 12.25 16.12 -11.63
N ASP A 60 12.55 15.00 -12.28
CA ASP A 60 13.53 14.90 -13.39
C ASP A 60 12.99 15.43 -14.75
N ASP A 61 11.67 15.47 -14.96
CA ASP A 61 11.04 16.01 -16.18
C ASP A 61 10.86 17.56 -16.13
N ALA A 62 11.42 18.21 -15.11
CA ALA A 62 11.47 19.67 -14.95
C ALA A 62 12.78 20.30 -15.47
N GLU A 63 13.50 19.61 -16.36
CA GLU A 63 14.48 20.27 -17.22
C GLU A 63 13.72 21.21 -18.16
N GLU A 64 13.83 22.53 -17.91
CA GLU A 64 13.25 23.54 -18.77
C GLU A 64 13.75 23.32 -20.20
N VAL A 65 12.85 22.90 -21.08
CA VAL A 65 13.08 22.99 -22.52
C VAL A 65 13.21 24.47 -22.84
N GLU A 66 14.45 24.97 -22.86
CA GLU A 66 14.77 26.29 -23.36
C GLU A 66 14.27 26.33 -24.81
N ASP A 67 13.23 27.12 -25.05
CA ASP A 67 12.52 27.23 -26.32
C ASP A 67 13.50 27.82 -27.36
N SER A 68 14.34 26.96 -27.95
CA SER A 68 15.34 27.38 -28.92
C SER A 68 14.64 27.62 -30.26
N GLU A 69 13.99 28.78 -30.36
CA GLU A 69 13.30 29.34 -31.51
C GLU A 69 14.22 29.68 -32.70
N ASP A 70 15.38 29.03 -32.82
CA ASP A 70 16.45 29.38 -33.78
C ASP A 70 16.87 28.22 -34.72
N ILE A 71 16.00 27.23 -34.97
CA ILE A 71 16.28 26.12 -35.90
C ILE A 71 15.73 26.37 -37.34
N TRP A 72 15.16 27.54 -37.63
CA TRP A 72 14.59 27.84 -38.96
C TRP A 72 15.02 29.18 -39.60
N LYS A 73 16.29 29.58 -39.46
CA LYS A 73 16.86 30.69 -40.25
C LYS A 73 17.93 30.24 -41.23
#